data_AF-A0A653BET5-F1
#
_entry.id   AF-A0A653BET5-F1
#
_cell.length_a   1.000
_cell.length_b   1.000
_cell.length_c   1.000
_cell.angle_alpha   90.00
_cell.angle_beta   90.00
_cell.angle_gamma   90.00
#
_symmetry.space_group_name_H-M   'P 1'
#
loop_
_entity.id
_entity.type
_entity.pdbx_description
1 polymer ?
#
loop_
_entity_poly.entity_id
_entity_poly.type
_entity_poly.pdbx_seq_one_letter_code
_entity_poly.pdbx_strand_id
1 'polypeptide(L)' 'MIAKNLIIFLMISFVITSSTNLEEKWKEYKLRYTKQYQNHYEERFRFEVFKYNLKEIEKHNKEFREGKSTWEMGINQ' A
#
# COMPACT_ATOMS: atom_id res chain seq x y z
N MET A 1 10.39 11.01 30.38
CA MET A 1 9.85 11.95 29.36
C MET A 1 10.61 11.89 28.04
N ILE A 2 11.96 11.97 28.03
CA ILE A 2 12.78 11.96 26.79
C ILE A 2 12.57 10.70 25.93
N ALA A 3 12.65 9.50 26.51
CA ALA A 3 12.48 8.25 25.76
C ALA A 3 11.07 8.09 25.15
N LYS A 4 10.02 8.54 25.85
CA LYS A 4 8.64 8.50 25.34
C LYS A 4 8.46 9.43 24.14
N ASN A 5 9.04 10.63 24.20
CA ASN A 5 8.99 11.60 23.09
C ASN A 5 9.80 11.10 21.87
N LEU A 6 10.94 10.43 22.10
CA LEU A 6 11.72 9.80 21.03
C LEU A 6 10.96 8.67 20.34
N ILE A 7 10.28 7.81 21.10
CA ILE A 7 9.43 6.74 20.55
C ILE A 7 8.28 7.31 19.73
N ILE A 8 7.62 8.37 20.21
CA ILE A 8 6.55 9.04 19.46
C ILE A 8 7.07 9.60 18.12
N PHE A 9 8.24 10.23 18.13
CA PHE A 9 8.86 10.76 16.92
C PHE A 9 9.17 9.65 15.89
N LEU A 10 9.71 8.51 16.34
CA LEU A 10 10.00 7.35 15.49
C LEU A 10 8.73 6.72 14.89
N MET A 11 7.64 6.67 15.66
CA MET A 11 6.36 6.17 15.15
C MET A 11 5.78 7.09 14.06
N ILE A 12 5.88 8.42 14.25
CA ILE A 12 5.41 9.39 13.25
C ILE A 12 6.21 9.27 11.95
N SER A 13 7.54 9.20 12.02
CA SER A 13 8.38 9.08 10.82
C SER A 13 8.12 7.78 10.05
N PHE A 14 7.90 6.67 10.76
CA PHE A 14 7.54 5.39 10.16
C PHE A 14 6.17 5.42 9.47
N VAL A 15 5.17 6.04 10.11
CA VAL A 15 3.82 6.21 9.53
C VAL A 15 3.88 7.07 8.26
N ILE A 16 4.62 8.19 8.29
CA ILE A 16 4.79 9.07 7.12
C ILE A 16 5.43 8.31 5.96
N THR A 17 6.49 7.54 6.21
CA THR A 17 7.18 6.76 5.16
C THR A 17 6.27 5.70 4.55
N SER A 18 5.43 5.07 5.37
CA SER A 18 4.47 4.07 4.89
C SER A 18 3.36 4.70 4.06
N SER A 19 2.85 5.87 4.45
CA SER A 19 1.81 6.58 3.69
C SER A 19 2.35 7.09 2.36
N THR A 20 3.58 7.62 2.31
CA THR A 20 4.18 8.09 1.06
C THR A 20 4.38 6.95 0.06
N ASN A 21 4.82 5.77 0.50
CA ASN A 21 4.97 4.61 -0.37
C ASN A 21 3.64 4.12 -0.94
N LEU A 22 2.56 4.13 -0.15
CA LEU A 22 1.23 3.73 -0.62
C LEU A 22 0.67 4.70 -1.67
N GLU A 23 0.82 6.00 -1.46
CA GLU A 23 0.38 7.03 -2.41
C GLU A 23 1.15 6.96 -3.73
N GLU A 24 2.45 6.68 -3.69
CA GLU A 24 3.29 6.48 -4.87
C GLU A 24 2.82 5.26 -5.67
N LYS A 25 2.67 4.10 -5.02
CA LYS A 25 2.14 2.87 -5.65
C LYS A 25 0.75 3.10 -6.27
N TRP A 26 -0.10 3.90 -5.63
CA TRP A 26 -1.42 4.26 -6.19
C TRP A 26 -1.29 5.14 -7.45
N LYS A 27 -0.42 6.15 -7.43
CA LYS A 27 -0.16 6.99 -8.60
C LYS A 27 0.38 6.18 -9.76
N GLU A 28 1.33 5.28 -9.51
CA GLU A 28 1.88 4.36 -10.50
C GLU A 28 0.81 3.42 -11.07
N TYR A 29 -0.05 2.84 -10.22
CA TYR A 29 -1.17 2.00 -10.65
C TYR A 29 -2.10 2.75 -11.60
N LYS A 30 -2.54 3.96 -11.20
CA LYS A 30 -3.43 4.76 -12.04
C LYS A 30 -2.77 5.16 -13.36
N LEU A 31 -1.48 5.51 -13.34
CA LEU A 31 -0.73 5.84 -14.55
C LEU A 31 -0.60 4.63 -15.48
N ARG A 32 -0.16 3.48 -14.95
CA ARG A 32 0.06 2.24 -15.70
C ARG A 32 -1.19 1.72 -16.38
N TYR A 33 -2.34 1.80 -15.69
CA TYR A 33 -3.62 1.28 -16.20
C TYR A 33 -4.61 2.37 -16.60
N THR A 34 -4.11 3.60 -16.80
CA THR A 34 -4.89 4.77 -17.27
C THR A 34 -6.20 4.97 -16.50
N LYS A 35 -6.16 4.79 -15.17
CA LYS A 35 -7.35 4.88 -14.32
C LYS A 35 -7.72 6.34 -14.10
N GLN A 36 -8.99 6.64 -14.33
CA GLN A 36 -9.63 7.90 -14.01
C GLN A 36 -10.98 7.57 -13.36
N TYR A 37 -11.29 8.24 -12.26
CA TYR A 37 -12.54 8.04 -11.52
C TYR A 37 -13.37 9.31 -11.56
N GLN A 38 -14.70 9.15 -11.58
CA GLN A 38 -15.62 10.22 -11.93
C GLN A 38 -15.62 11.37 -10.91
N ASN A 39 -15.39 11.06 -9.64
CA ASN A 39 -15.42 12.02 -8.55
C ASN A 39 -14.55 11.57 -7.37
N HIS A 40 -14.41 12.44 -6.37
CA HIS A 40 -13.57 12.17 -5.20
C HIS A 40 -14.09 11.04 -4.31
N TYR A 41 -15.40 10.75 -4.32
CA TYR A 41 -15.96 9.62 -3.58
C TYR A 41 -15.54 8.30 -4.21
N GLU A 42 -15.63 8.19 -5.54
CA GLU A 42 -15.17 7.01 -6.27
C GLU A 42 -13.64 6.85 -6.16
N GLU A 43 -12.88 7.94 -6.33
CA GLU A 43 -11.42 7.92 -6.16
C GLU A 43 -11.03 7.38 -4.77
N ARG A 44 -11.68 7.86 -3.71
CA ARG A 44 -11.44 7.37 -2.34
C ARG A 44 -11.79 5.90 -2.21
N PHE A 45 -12.97 5.50 -2.69
CA PHE A 45 -13.39 4.09 -2.63
C PHE A 45 -12.39 3.18 -3.34
N ARG A 46 -11.95 3.55 -4.54
CA ARG A 46 -11.00 2.79 -5.36
C ARG A 46 -9.61 2.76 -4.74
N PHE A 47 -9.19 3.83 -4.08
CA PHE A 47 -7.96 3.85 -3.30
C PHE A 47 -7.99 2.85 -2.13
N GLU A 48 -9.11 2.76 -1.40
CA GLU A 48 -9.25 1.75 -0.33
C GLU A 48 -9.25 0.31 -0.88
N VAL A 49 -9.90 0.07 -2.02
CA VAL A 49 -9.85 -1.23 -2.71
C VAL A 49 -8.41 -1.57 -3.12
N PHE A 50 -7.68 -0.61 -3.69
CA PHE A 50 -6.28 -0.80 -4.07
C PHE A 50 -5.41 -1.13 -2.88
N LYS A 51 -5.57 -0.40 -1.76
CA LYS A 51 -4.84 -0.64 -0.51
C LYS A 51 -5.12 -2.04 0.04
N TYR A 52 -6.37 -2.50 0.00
CA TYR A 52 -6.74 -3.85 0.40
C TYR A 52 -6.04 -4.90 -0.49
N ASN A 53 -6.14 -4.76 -1.81
CA ASN A 53 -5.51 -5.69 -2.75
C ASN A 53 -3.99 -5.73 -2.61
N LEU A 54 -3.34 -4.58 -2.42
CA LEU A 54 -1.90 -4.51 -2.20
C LEU A 54 -1.48 -5.31 -0.96
N LYS A 55 -2.26 -5.23 0.13
CA LYS A 55 -2.00 -6.02 1.34
C LYS A 55 -2.13 -7.53 1.09
N GLU A 56 -3.14 -7.95 0.32
CA GLU A 56 -3.30 -9.36 -0.03
C GLU A 56 -2.17 -9.87 -0.93
N ILE A 57 -1.72 -9.06 -1.90
CA ILE A 57 -0.54 -9.35 -2.73
C ILE A 57 0.71 -9.51 -1.85
N GLU A 58 0.95 -8.58 -0.93
CA GLU A 58 2.13 -8.62 -0.04
C GLU A 58 2.10 -9.84 0.89
N LYS A 59 0.92 -10.20 1.40
CA LYS A 59 0.70 -11.40 2.21
C LYS A 59 0.97 -12.67 1.40
N HIS A 60 0.39 -12.80 0.21
CA HIS A 60 0.61 -13.97 -0.64
C HIS A 60 2.07 -14.11 -1.07
N ASN A 61 2.71 -13.02 -1.47
CA ASN A 61 4.12 -13.06 -1.88
C ASN A 61 5.04 -13.35 -0.70
N LYS A 62 4.62 -13.06 0.53
CA LYS A 62 5.32 -13.55 1.73
C LYS A 62 5.23 -15.07 1.84
N GLU A 63 4.05 -15.66 1.62
CA GLU A 63 3.87 -17.12 1.60
C GLU A 63 4.69 -17.77 0.48
N PHE A 64 4.77 -17.16 -0.70
CA PHE A 64 5.66 -17.59 -1.79
C PHE A 64 7.14 -17.60 -1.37
N ARG A 65 7.64 -16.50 -0.78
CA ARG A 65 9.04 -16.42 -0.29
C ARG A 65 9.34 -17.44 0.81
N GLU A 66 8.33 -17.86 1.56
CA GLU A 66 8.43 -18.92 2.57
C GLU A 66 8.28 -20.34 1.98
N GLY A 67 8.10 -20.48 0.66
CA GLY A 67 7.91 -21.76 -0.02
C GLY A 67 6.52 -22.38 0.21
N LYS A 68 5.56 -21.63 0.74
CA LYS A 68 4.18 -22.07 1.02
C LYS A 68 3.23 -21.84 -0.16
N SER A 69 3.63 -20.98 -1.10
CA SER A 69 2.99 -20.80 -2.41
C SER A 69 4.00 -21.11 -3.51
N THR A 70 3.52 -21.55 -4.66
CA THR A 70 4.32 -21.85 -5.85
C THR A 70 4.30 -20.71 -6.88
N TRP A 71 3.61 -19.61 -6.59
CA TRP A 71 3.45 -18.48 -7.51
C TRP A 71 3.42 -17.15 -6.75
N GLU A 72 3.62 -16.04 -7.48
CA GLU A 72 3.56 -14.68 -6.95
C GLU A 72 2.39 -13.91 -7.57
N MET A 73 1.81 -13.02 -6.78
CA MET A 73 0.85 -12.01 -7.22
C MET A 73 1.55 -10.72 -7.63
N GLY A 74 0.94 -10.01 -8.58
CA GLY A 74 1.35 -8.67 -8.98
C GLY A 74 0.14 -7.75 -9.12
N ILE A 75 0.38 -6.44 -9.09
CA ILE A 75 -0.66 -5.43 -9.35
C ILE A 75 -1.09 -5.53 -10.83
N ASN A 76 -2.38 -5.75 -11.06
CA ASN A 76 -3.02 -5.85 -12.38
C ASN A 76 -4.23 -4.90 -12.50
N GLN A 77 -4.84 -4.84 -13.70
CA GLN A 77 -5.90 -3.88 -14.06
C GLN A 77 -7.15 -3.99 -13.19
#